data_AF-A0AAV6TKL0-F1
#
_entry.id   AF-A0AAV6TKL0-F1
#
_cell.length_a   1.000
_cell.length_b   1.000
_cell.length_c   1.000
_cell.angle_alpha   90.00
_cell.angle_beta   90.00
_cell.angle_gamma   90.00
#
_symmetry.space_group_name_H-M   'P 1'
#
loop_
_entity.id
_entity.type
_entity.pdbx_description
1 polymer ?
#
loop_
_entity_poly.entity_id
_entity_poly.type
_entity_poly.pdbx_seq_one_letter_code
_entity_poly.pdbx_strand_id
1 'polypeptide(L)'
;MSYEMKTSSGLNDEIDVGQCVTFDLKAGFKASVVISLAKWKVLALKKYGFGLNEGLYADMNAIRKYEYIGPLHSYYVAQWVWEKIIKGGRPKHDIPQVDCEGYLRVLQDHRNAATQGLPEPHQKNFLTI
;
A
#
# COMPACT_ATOMS: atom_id res chain seq x y z
N MET A 1 -13.85 -4.08 12.87
CA MET A 1 -14.66 -3.47 11.79
C MET A 1 -13.95 -3.71 10.46
N SER A 2 -14.42 -4.68 9.67
CA SER A 2 -13.93 -4.91 8.31
C SER A 2 -14.55 -3.86 7.39
N TYR A 3 -13.73 -3.06 6.71
CA TYR A 3 -14.20 -2.08 5.73
C TYR A 3 -14.60 -2.84 4.46
N GLU A 4 -15.91 -2.98 4.22
CA GLU A 4 -16.42 -3.57 2.98
C GLU A 4 -16.24 -2.58 1.83
N MET A 5 -15.48 -2.95 0.79
CA MET A 5 -15.42 -2.15 -0.44
C MET A 5 -16.62 -2.45 -1.32
N LYS A 6 -17.70 -1.70 -1.07
CA LYS A 6 -18.80 -1.58 -2.03
C LYS A 6 -18.26 -1.00 -3.34
N THR A 7 -18.69 -1.58 -4.47
CA THR A 7 -18.25 -1.20 -5.82
C THR A 7 -18.47 0.30 -6.10
N SER A 8 -19.45 0.94 -5.46
CA SER A 8 -19.79 2.37 -5.63
C SER A 8 -19.14 3.33 -4.63
N SER A 9 -18.25 2.85 -3.74
CA SER A 9 -17.66 3.69 -2.68
C SER A 9 -16.66 4.74 -3.19
N GLY A 10 -16.18 4.62 -4.43
CA GLY A 10 -15.16 5.49 -5.01
C GLY A 10 -13.77 5.35 -4.36
N LEU A 11 -13.60 4.44 -3.40
CA LEU A 11 -12.36 4.21 -2.66
C LEU A 11 -11.36 3.33 -3.40
N ASN A 12 -11.85 2.46 -4.27
CA ASN A 12 -10.99 1.66 -5.13
C ASN A 12 -10.46 2.54 -6.26
N ASP A 13 -9.23 2.30 -6.67
CA ASP A 13 -8.64 3.01 -7.79
C ASP A 13 -9.15 2.43 -9.12
N GLU A 14 -9.24 3.29 -10.12
CA GLU A 14 -9.47 2.88 -11.50
C GLU A 14 -8.10 2.93 -12.17
N ILE A 15 -7.53 1.76 -12.45
CA ILE A 15 -6.26 1.65 -13.18
C ILE A 15 -6.55 1.13 -14.59
N ASP A 16 -5.79 1.63 -15.55
CA ASP A 16 -6.00 1.38 -16.99
C ASP A 16 -5.93 -0.11 -17.37
N VAL A 17 -5.28 -0.92 -16.53
CA VAL A 17 -4.89 -2.30 -16.81
C VAL A 17 -5.95 -3.37 -16.46
N GLY A 18 -7.11 -2.99 -15.89
CA GLY A 18 -8.20 -3.98 -15.77
C GLY A 18 -9.32 -3.67 -14.79
N GLN A 19 -10.46 -4.30 -15.05
CA GLN A 19 -11.62 -4.28 -14.16
C GLN A 19 -11.30 -4.98 -12.83
N CYS A 20 -11.80 -4.43 -11.73
CA CYS A 20 -11.70 -5.07 -10.42
C CYS A 20 -12.40 -6.44 -10.43
N VAL A 21 -11.82 -7.43 -9.74
CA VAL A 21 -12.51 -8.70 -9.51
C VAL A 21 -13.73 -8.44 -8.63
N THR A 22 -14.91 -8.85 -9.07
CA THR A 22 -16.17 -8.67 -8.33
C THR A 22 -16.78 -10.00 -7.93
N PHE A 23 -17.50 -10.00 -6.82
CA PHE A 23 -18.22 -11.17 -6.32
C PHE A 23 -19.53 -10.77 -5.65
N ASP A 24 -20.52 -11.65 -5.75
CA ASP A 24 -21.80 -11.51 -5.08
C ASP A 24 -21.68 -11.94 -3.61
N LEU A 25 -22.12 -11.09 -2.70
CA LEU A 25 -22.21 -11.42 -1.29
C LEU A 25 -23.60 -11.94 -0.94
N LYS A 26 -23.68 -12.85 0.03
CA LYS A 26 -24.95 -13.41 0.53
C LYS A 26 -25.94 -12.33 1.00
N ALA A 27 -25.43 -11.18 1.42
CA ALA A 27 -26.21 -10.02 1.83
C ALA A 27 -26.87 -9.25 0.67
N GLY A 28 -26.79 -9.76 -0.57
CA GLY A 28 -27.52 -9.23 -1.73
C GLY A 28 -26.85 -8.04 -2.41
N PHE A 29 -25.57 -7.78 -2.15
CA PHE A 29 -24.80 -6.74 -2.83
C PHE A 29 -23.51 -7.27 -3.43
N LYS A 30 -22.99 -6.55 -4.43
CA LYS A 30 -21.69 -6.84 -5.05
C LYS A 30 -20.57 -6.15 -4.29
N ALA A 31 -19.47 -6.87 -4.11
CA ALA A 31 -18.22 -6.33 -3.61
C ALA A 31 -17.12 -6.54 -4.64
N SER A 32 -16.07 -5.72 -4.52
CA SER A 32 -14.91 -5.77 -5.40
C SER A 32 -13.64 -5.97 -4.58
N VAL A 33 -12.72 -6.78 -5.09
CA VAL A 33 -11.36 -6.87 -4.56
C VAL A 33 -10.65 -5.54 -4.81
N VAL A 34 -9.92 -5.08 -3.79
CA VAL A 34 -9.10 -3.87 -3.86
C VAL A 34 -7.98 -4.06 -4.87
N ILE A 35 -7.75 -3.09 -5.74
CA ILE A 35 -6.60 -3.11 -6.67
C ILE A 35 -5.51 -2.11 -6.29
N SER A 36 -5.86 -1.08 -5.52
CA SER A 36 -4.94 -0.12 -4.89
C SER A 36 -5.63 0.57 -3.70
N LEU A 37 -4.84 1.03 -2.72
CA LEU A 37 -5.31 1.78 -1.55
C LEU A 37 -5.00 3.28 -1.64
N ALA A 38 -4.72 3.81 -2.83
CA ALA A 38 -4.18 5.16 -2.99
C ALA A 38 -5.17 6.25 -2.55
N LYS A 39 -6.46 6.11 -2.88
CA LYS A 39 -7.51 7.01 -2.37
C LYS A 39 -7.79 6.79 -0.88
N TRP A 40 -7.84 5.52 -0.47
CA TRP A 40 -8.18 5.15 0.91
C TRP A 40 -7.17 5.72 1.92
N LYS A 41 -5.86 5.59 1.68
CA LYS A 41 -4.82 6.05 2.62
C LYS A 41 -4.92 7.56 2.90
N VAL A 42 -5.16 8.35 1.86
CA VAL A 42 -5.33 9.81 1.97
C VAL A 42 -6.59 10.16 2.77
N LEU A 43 -7.69 9.45 2.53
CA LEU A 43 -8.93 9.65 3.29
C LEU A 43 -8.78 9.22 4.75
N ALA A 44 -8.05 8.14 5.02
CA ALA A 44 -7.78 7.67 6.37
C ALA A 44 -6.98 8.69 7.19
N LEU A 45 -5.90 9.26 6.62
CA LEU A 45 -5.12 10.31 7.29
C LEU A 45 -5.99 11.50 7.71
N LYS A 46 -6.87 11.95 6.81
CA LYS A 46 -7.82 13.05 7.11
C LYS A 46 -8.86 12.65 8.16
N LYS A 47 -9.45 11.47 8.02
CA LYS A 47 -10.52 10.98 8.90
C LYS A 47 -10.07 10.82 10.34
N TYR A 48 -8.84 10.35 10.54
CA TYR A 48 -8.29 10.07 11.86
C TYR A 48 -7.41 11.19 12.42
N GLY A 49 -7.29 12.33 11.72
CA GLY A 49 -6.66 13.53 12.25
C GLY A 49 -5.14 13.44 12.42
N PHE A 50 -4.44 12.76 11.51
CA PHE A 50 -2.97 12.68 11.53
C PHE A 50 -2.33 14.08 11.42
N GLY A 51 -1.21 14.27 12.10
CA GLY A 51 -0.42 15.51 12.16
C GLY A 51 0.72 15.58 11.15
N LEU A 52 1.45 16.70 11.13
CA LEU A 52 2.63 16.88 10.29
C LEU A 52 3.70 15.85 10.63
N ASN A 53 4.26 15.21 9.60
CA ASN A 53 5.22 14.10 9.68
C ASN A 53 4.66 12.79 10.24
N GLU A 54 3.37 12.71 10.50
CA GLU A 54 2.71 11.44 10.82
C GLU A 54 2.19 10.79 9.55
N GLY A 55 2.10 9.46 9.57
CA GLY A 55 1.67 8.68 8.43
C GLY A 55 1.19 7.29 8.83
N LEU A 56 0.67 6.58 7.85
CA LEU A 56 0.27 5.20 8.00
C LEU A 56 0.97 4.33 6.96
N TYR A 57 1.11 3.06 7.28
CA TYR A 57 1.38 2.01 6.32
C TYR A 57 0.37 0.89 6.48
N ALA A 58 0.15 0.13 5.42
CA ALA A 58 -0.70 -1.02 5.39
C ALA A 58 -0.06 -2.11 4.52
N ASP A 59 -0.18 -3.35 4.98
CA ASP A 59 0.09 -4.52 4.15
C ASP A 59 -1.14 -4.75 3.26
N MET A 60 -0.93 -4.65 1.95
CA MET A 60 -1.99 -4.62 0.96
C MET A 60 -1.83 -5.78 -0.01
N ASN A 61 -2.93 -6.51 -0.20
CA ASN A 61 -3.01 -7.61 -1.14
C ASN A 61 -4.08 -7.31 -2.19
N ALA A 62 -3.77 -7.61 -3.45
CA ALA A 62 -4.64 -7.36 -4.59
C ALA A 62 -4.59 -8.52 -5.59
N ILE A 63 -5.65 -8.62 -6.40
CA ILE A 63 -5.74 -9.57 -7.51
C ILE A 63 -5.89 -8.80 -8.82
N ARG A 64 -4.91 -8.94 -9.72
CA ARG A 64 -4.87 -8.32 -11.05
C ARG A 64 -5.18 -9.32 -12.15
N LYS A 65 -6.44 -9.76 -12.23
CA LYS A 65 -6.89 -10.83 -13.14
C LYS A 65 -6.46 -10.69 -14.62
N TYR A 66 -6.24 -9.47 -15.10
CA TYR A 66 -5.96 -9.17 -16.51
C TYR A 66 -4.48 -8.88 -16.80
N GLU A 67 -3.59 -9.14 -15.85
CA GLU A 67 -2.14 -8.94 -15.99
C GLU A 67 -1.51 -9.96 -16.96
N TYR A 68 -0.51 -9.52 -17.74
CA TYR A 68 0.33 -10.43 -18.54
C TYR A 68 1.39 -11.08 -17.65
N ILE A 69 1.32 -12.40 -17.48
CA ILE A 69 2.17 -13.12 -16.53
C ILE A 69 3.57 -13.37 -17.08
N GLY A 70 4.57 -13.16 -16.22
CA GLY A 70 5.97 -13.42 -16.52
C GLY A 70 6.81 -13.44 -15.24
N PRO A 71 8.14 -13.58 -15.33
CA PRO A 71 9.02 -13.64 -14.16
C PRO A 71 8.91 -12.45 -13.20
N LEU A 72 8.42 -11.30 -13.70
CA LEU A 72 8.23 -10.07 -12.94
C LEU A 72 6.75 -9.74 -12.65
N HIS A 73 5.80 -10.52 -13.17
CA HIS A 73 4.38 -10.20 -13.16
C HIS A 73 3.54 -11.37 -12.64
N SER A 74 2.66 -11.09 -11.69
CA SER A 74 1.80 -12.06 -11.03
C SER A 74 0.36 -11.55 -10.95
N TYR A 75 -0.61 -12.47 -11.00
CA TYR A 75 -2.01 -12.14 -10.69
C TYR A 75 -2.18 -11.68 -9.24
N TYR A 76 -1.35 -12.19 -8.34
CA TYR A 76 -1.34 -11.79 -6.94
C TYR A 76 -0.29 -10.71 -6.71
N VAL A 77 -0.71 -9.59 -6.12
CA VAL A 77 0.17 -8.47 -5.80
C VAL A 77 0.11 -8.23 -4.30
N ALA A 78 1.28 -8.26 -3.66
CA ALA A 78 1.47 -7.81 -2.29
C ALA A 78 2.30 -6.52 -2.31
N GLN A 79 1.83 -5.50 -1.58
CA GLN A 79 2.46 -4.19 -1.54
C GLN A 79 2.42 -3.62 -0.11
N TRP A 80 3.55 -3.07 0.33
CA TRP A 80 3.52 -2.12 1.43
C TRP A 80 3.05 -0.78 0.89
N VAL A 81 1.82 -0.40 1.25
CA VAL A 81 1.25 0.88 0.90
C VAL A 81 1.42 1.82 2.08
N TRP A 82 1.97 3.01 1.86
CA TRP A 82 2.14 4.01 2.91
C TRP A 82 1.74 5.40 2.43
N GLU A 83 1.46 6.30 3.36
CA GLU A 83 1.23 7.73 3.12
C GLU A 83 1.63 8.52 4.37
N LYS A 84 2.22 9.70 4.18
CA LYS A 84 2.68 10.60 5.26
C LYS A 84 2.26 12.03 4.98
N ILE A 85 1.86 12.76 6.02
CA ILE A 85 1.58 14.19 5.90
C ILE A 85 2.91 14.96 5.89
N ILE A 86 3.13 15.73 4.83
CA ILE A 86 4.32 16.57 4.66
C ILE A 86 3.95 18.05 4.60
N LYS A 87 4.91 18.91 5.00
CA LYS A 87 4.76 20.36 4.94
C LYS A 87 4.74 20.79 3.47
N GLY A 88 3.72 21.54 3.05
CA GLY A 88 3.55 21.96 1.66
C GLY A 88 2.60 21.09 0.81
N GLY A 89 2.01 20.04 1.38
CA GLY A 89 1.11 19.14 0.64
C GLY A 89 1.85 18.28 -0.39
N ARG A 90 1.11 17.55 -1.24
CA ARG A 90 1.72 16.75 -2.33
C ARG A 90 2.11 17.66 -3.49
N PRO A 91 3.40 17.80 -3.86
CA PRO A 91 3.77 18.38 -5.13
C PRO A 91 3.27 17.45 -6.25
N LYS A 92 2.69 17.99 -7.32
CA LYS A 92 2.12 17.18 -8.41
C LYS A 92 3.16 16.42 -9.24
N HIS A 93 4.43 16.84 -9.20
CA HIS A 93 5.49 16.26 -10.03
C HIS A 93 6.83 16.00 -9.31
N ASP A 94 7.00 16.51 -8.09
CA ASP A 94 8.23 16.33 -7.33
C ASP A 94 7.92 15.51 -6.08
N ILE A 95 8.21 14.21 -6.13
CA ILE A 95 8.41 13.46 -4.89
C ILE A 95 9.60 14.17 -4.22
N PRO A 96 9.49 14.71 -3.00
CA PRO A 96 10.62 15.34 -2.35
C PRO A 96 11.78 14.33 -2.37
N GLN A 97 12.88 14.69 -3.03
CA GLN A 97 14.05 13.83 -3.26
C GLN A 97 14.56 13.20 -1.96
N VAL A 98 14.31 13.89 -0.84
CA VAL A 98 14.56 13.50 0.56
C VAL A 98 13.92 12.16 0.95
N ASP A 99 12.77 11.79 0.39
CA ASP A 99 12.06 10.56 0.78
C ASP A 99 12.62 9.33 0.05
N CYS A 100 12.97 9.47 -1.23
CA CYS A 100 13.53 8.39 -2.05
C CYS A 100 14.85 7.84 -1.47
N GLU A 101 15.73 8.71 -0.99
CA GLU A 101 17.01 8.30 -0.39
C GLU A 101 16.81 7.48 0.90
N GLY A 102 15.82 7.85 1.71
CA GLY A 102 15.44 7.10 2.91
C GLY A 102 14.98 5.68 2.57
N TYR A 103 14.10 5.55 1.57
CA TYR A 103 13.66 4.23 1.08
C TYR A 103 14.81 3.38 0.56
N LEU A 104 15.70 3.96 -0.24
CA LEU A 104 16.86 3.25 -0.79
C LEU A 104 17.77 2.73 0.31
N ARG A 105 18.00 3.52 1.37
CA ARG A 105 18.80 3.08 2.52
C ARG A 105 18.16 1.88 3.23
N VAL A 106 16.85 1.92 3.51
CA VAL A 106 16.13 0.80 4.14
C VAL A 106 16.23 -0.47 3.29
N LEU A 107 16.07 -0.35 1.97
CA LEU A 107 16.20 -1.48 1.04
C LEU A 107 17.63 -2.03 0.99
N GLN A 108 18.63 -1.15 1.01
CA GLN A 108 20.04 -1.54 1.08
C GLN A 108 20.36 -2.26 2.38
N ASP A 109 19.90 -1.74 3.53
CA ASP A 109 20.09 -2.35 4.84
C ASP A 109 19.43 -3.73 4.91
N HIS A 110 18.20 -3.86 4.40
CA HIS A 110 17.49 -5.14 4.34
C HIS A 110 18.23 -6.14 3.44
N ARG A 111 18.72 -5.70 2.28
CA ARG A 111 19.52 -6.52 1.37
C ARG A 111 20.82 -6.98 2.03
N ASN A 112 21.53 -6.07 2.69
CA ASN A 112 22.79 -6.36 3.38
C ASN A 112 22.57 -7.41 4.46
N ALA A 113 21.53 -7.24 5.29
CA ALA A 113 21.14 -8.20 6.32
C ALA A 113 20.79 -9.58 5.73
N ALA A 114 20.08 -9.62 4.59
CA ALA A 114 19.74 -10.88 3.93
C ALA A 114 20.98 -11.60 3.34
N THR A 115 21.98 -10.84 2.87
CA THR A 115 23.21 -11.39 2.28
C THR A 115 24.29 -11.78 3.29
N GLN A 116 24.29 -11.19 4.49
CA GLN A 116 25.27 -11.46 5.55
C GLN A 116 24.92 -12.70 6.40
N GLY A 117 23.80 -13.37 6.11
CA GLY A 117 23.27 -14.49 6.88
C GLY A 117 22.33 -13.99 7.98
N LEU A 118 21.14 -14.59 8.08
CA LEU A 118 20.13 -14.26 9.10
C LEU A 118 20.76 -14.43 10.49
N PRO A 119 20.82 -13.38 11.34
CA PRO A 119 21.09 -13.59 12.75
C PRO A 119 19.91 -14.36 13.37
N GLU A 120 20.23 -15.31 14.27
CA GLU A 120 19.26 -16.09 15.05
C GLU A 120 18.16 -15.19 15.65
N PRO A 121 16.90 -15.66 15.75
CA PRO A 121 15.74 -14.83 16.03
C PRO A 121 15.66 -14.42 17.50
N HIS A 122 16.54 -13.53 17.95
CA HIS A 122 16.48 -12.96 19.29
C HIS A 122 16.59 -11.43 19.25
N GLN A 123 15.54 -10.81 19.77
CA GLN A 123 15.36 -9.39 20.11
C GLN A 123 15.07 -8.41 18.96
N LYS A 124 13.82 -8.46 18.48
CA LYS A 124 13.18 -7.33 17.79
C LYS A 124 12.84 -6.23 18.82
N ASN A 125 13.70 -5.22 18.93
CA ASN A 125 13.23 -3.90 19.37
C ASN A 125 12.60 -3.24 18.13
N PHE A 126 11.27 -3.24 18.09
CA PHE A 126 10.52 -2.50 17.09
C PHE A 126 10.81 -1.00 17.27
N LEU A 127 11.36 -0.37 16.23
CA LEU A 127 11.34 1.09 16.14
C LEU A 127 9.90 1.52 15.91
N THR A 128 9.36 2.28 16.87
CA THR A 128 8.09 2.98 16.72
C THR A 128 8.22 4.05 15.64
N ILE A 129 7.26 4.09 14.72
CA ILE A 129 7.04 5.16 13.74
C ILE A 129 6.71 6.48 14.42
#